data_AF-A0A8X6G0A3-F1
#
_entry.id   AF-A0A8X6G0A3-F1
#
_cell.length_a   1.000
_cell.length_b   1.000
_cell.length_c   1.000
_cell.angle_alpha   90.00
_cell.angle_beta   90.00
_cell.angle_gamma   90.00
#
_symmetry.space_group_name_H-M   'P 1'
#
loop_
_entity.id
_entity.type
_entity.pdbx_description
1 polymer ?
#
loop_
_entity_poly.entity_id
_entity_poly.type
_entity_poly.pdbx_seq_one_letter_code
_entity_poly.pdbx_strand_id
1 'polypeptide(L)'
;MAIDPETLSSVSDILFKPPATDKYNELKVRLIAEFSDSANKQIRKLLSELQLGDDKPSHLLRKMRVLASGTSLNDDFLKTLWLQRLPSEIQSILSVSLETLENLAKLADKIAEVGTDPFLNVSVMDKSKSSNPALPTNHPEDLPNPLHQEVVALRQQVDALSQKFQRFSGWKSSNRSRTRSNFSRNTTRSLEREGSSEICYHSKFGRHTKRCRSPCRYGKNKEN
;
A
#
# COMPACT_ATOMS: atom_id res chain seq x y z
N MET A 1 1.95 39.47 35.61
CA MET A 1 3.06 39.13 34.69
C MET A 1 4.30 39.77 35.26
N ALA A 2 5.28 38.97 35.70
CA ALA A 2 6.56 39.48 36.20
C ALA A 2 7.53 39.62 35.02
N ILE A 3 8.34 40.67 35.03
CA ILE A 3 9.40 40.91 34.05
C ILE A 3 10.55 39.95 34.39
N ASP A 4 11.06 39.23 33.38
CA ASP A 4 12.12 38.23 33.57
C ASP A 4 13.42 38.89 34.09
N PRO A 5 14.14 38.29 35.05
CA PRO A 5 15.36 38.88 35.60
C PRO A 5 16.44 39.20 34.55
N GLU A 6 16.54 38.46 33.43
CA GLU A 6 17.48 38.81 32.36
C GLU A 6 17.10 40.12 31.67
N THR A 7 15.81 40.30 31.39
CA THR A 7 15.28 41.54 30.80
C THR A 7 15.49 42.74 31.72
N LEU A 8 15.36 42.54 33.03
CA LEU A 8 15.54 43.58 34.03
C LEU A 8 17.02 43.96 34.20
N SER A 9 17.93 43.00 34.10
CA SER A 9 19.38 43.25 34.10
C SER A 9 19.84 44.04 32.88
N SER A 10 19.28 43.77 31.69
CA SER A 10 19.68 44.41 30.43
C SER A 10 19.33 45.91 30.37
N VAL A 11 18.24 46.34 31.02
CA VAL A 11 17.77 47.74 31.02
C VAL A 11 17.97 48.47 32.35
N SER A 12 18.66 47.84 33.30
CA SER A 12 18.91 48.36 34.65
C SER A 12 19.59 49.73 34.63
N ASP A 13 20.56 49.92 33.74
CA ASP A 13 21.26 51.19 33.52
C ASP A 13 20.32 52.33 33.13
N ILE A 14 19.38 52.09 32.21
CA ILE A 14 18.38 53.07 31.76
C ILE A 14 17.36 53.35 32.87
N LEU A 15 17.04 52.36 33.71
CA LEU A 15 16.12 52.53 34.84
C LEU A 15 16.75 53.32 36.00
N PHE A 16 18.03 53.06 36.31
CA PHE A 16 18.74 53.71 37.42
C PHE A 16 19.41 55.04 37.03
N LYS A 17 19.72 55.25 35.75
CA LYS A 17 20.23 56.51 35.20
C LYS A 17 19.44 56.89 33.94
N PRO A 18 18.23 57.43 34.12
CA PRO A 18 17.37 57.72 32.99
C PRO A 18 17.94 58.85 32.11
N PRO A 19 17.91 58.69 30.78
CA PRO A 19 18.25 59.75 29.83
C PRO A 19 17.41 61.01 30.04
N ALA A 20 17.97 62.18 29.70
CA ALA A 20 17.32 63.47 29.88
C ALA A 20 16.07 63.64 28.99
N THR A 21 16.04 62.96 27.84
CA THR A 21 14.97 63.04 26.85
C THR A 21 14.68 61.65 26.30
N ASP A 22 13.43 61.37 25.96
CA ASP A 22 13.01 60.17 25.22
C ASP A 22 13.28 58.79 25.89
N LYS A 23 13.19 58.76 27.23
CA LYS A 23 13.39 57.57 28.09
C LYS A 23 12.72 56.29 27.59
N TYR A 24 11.48 56.41 27.12
CA TYR A 24 10.71 55.27 26.60
C TYR A 24 11.28 54.74 25.30
N ASN A 25 11.65 55.62 24.37
CA ASN A 25 12.23 55.20 23.10
C ASN A 25 13.62 54.59 23.29
N GLU A 26 14.44 55.14 24.19
CA GLU A 26 15.77 54.59 24.46
C GLU A 26 15.69 53.20 25.12
N LEU A 27 14.79 53.03 26.09
CA LEU A 27 14.50 51.72 26.68
C LEU A 27 13.97 50.73 25.62
N LYS A 28 13.05 51.18 24.77
CA LYS A 28 12.49 50.37 23.68
C LYS A 28 13.58 49.95 22.67
N VAL A 29 14.46 50.86 22.27
CA VAL A 29 15.56 50.59 21.35
C VAL A 29 16.54 49.59 21.96
N ARG A 30 16.91 49.75 23.24
CA ARG A 30 17.79 48.82 23.95
C ARG A 30 17.18 47.42 24.01
N LEU A 31 15.89 47.33 24.37
CA LEU A 31 15.19 46.06 24.48
C LEU A 31 15.06 45.37 23.12
N ILE A 32 14.76 46.13 22.06
CA ILE A 32 14.75 45.60 20.69
C ILE A 32 16.16 45.15 20.31
N ALA A 33 17.20 45.93 20.55
CA ALA A 33 18.57 45.58 20.17
C ALA A 33 19.10 44.32 20.88
N GLU A 34 18.79 44.16 22.16
CA GLU A 34 19.28 43.04 22.95
C GLU A 34 18.49 41.74 22.68
N PHE A 35 17.16 41.83 22.53
CA PHE A 35 16.28 40.66 22.44
C PHE A 35 15.78 40.37 21.02
N SER A 36 16.05 41.23 20.03
CA SER A 36 15.79 40.91 18.63
C SER A 36 16.87 39.98 18.07
N ASP A 37 16.45 39.04 17.23
CA ASP A 37 17.38 38.26 16.45
C ASP A 37 18.06 39.16 15.41
N SER A 38 19.39 39.02 15.26
CA SER A 38 20.10 39.69 14.17
C SER A 38 19.56 39.29 12.80
N ALA A 39 19.64 40.17 11.80
CA ALA A 39 19.16 39.89 10.44
C ALA A 39 19.74 38.58 9.86
N ASN A 40 21.03 38.30 10.11
CA ASN A 40 21.66 37.05 9.70
C ASN A 40 21.07 35.82 10.38
N LYS A 41 20.69 35.93 11.66
CA LYS A 41 20.02 34.85 12.38
C LYS A 41 18.61 34.62 11.83
N GLN A 42 17.86 35.69 11.57
CA GLN A 42 16.53 35.60 10.93
C GLN A 42 16.60 34.94 9.55
N ILE A 43 17.57 35.31 8.71
CA ILE A 43 17.80 34.67 7.40
C ILE A 43 18.12 33.17 7.59
N ARG A 44 19.00 32.81 8.52
CA ARG A 44 19.33 31.40 8.78
C ARG A 44 18.09 30.60 9.20
N LYS A 45 17.25 31.16 10.08
CA LYS A 45 15.98 30.53 10.48
C LYS A 45 15.06 30.32 9.28
N LEU A 46 14.91 31.35 8.44
CA LEU A 46 14.09 31.31 7.23
C LEU A 46 14.59 30.25 6.22
N LEU A 47 15.90 30.05 6.12
CA LEU A 47 16.52 29.07 5.21
C LEU A 47 16.60 27.64 5.75
N SER A 48 16.57 27.41 7.06
CA SER A 48 16.84 26.08 7.65
C SER A 48 15.75 25.54 8.57
N GLU A 49 15.05 26.39 9.30
CA GLU A 49 14.16 25.97 10.39
C GLU A 49 12.69 25.89 9.97
N LEU A 50 12.29 26.61 8.92
CA LEU A 50 10.90 26.62 8.47
C LEU A 50 10.59 25.50 7.47
N GLN A 51 9.72 24.59 7.88
CA GLN A 51 9.14 23.54 7.05
C GLN A 51 7.61 23.66 7.08
N LEU A 52 6.94 23.15 6.04
CA LEU A 52 5.49 23.15 5.99
C LEU A 52 4.89 22.23 7.06
N GLY A 53 5.43 21.00 7.23
CA GLY A 53 4.87 20.02 8.18
C GLY A 53 3.38 19.79 7.90
N ASP A 54 2.56 19.93 8.96
CA ASP A 54 1.09 19.85 8.89
C ASP A 54 0.42 21.25 8.80
N ASP A 55 1.21 22.33 8.70
CA ASP A 55 0.67 23.68 8.61
C ASP A 55 0.08 23.95 7.23
N LYS A 56 -0.90 24.86 7.18
CA LYS A 56 -1.42 25.39 5.92
C LYS A 56 -0.34 26.20 5.18
N PRO A 57 -0.24 26.09 3.84
CA PRO A 57 0.67 26.91 3.03
C PRO A 57 0.60 28.42 3.34
N SER A 58 -0.59 28.97 3.57
CA SER A 58 -0.74 30.39 3.96
C SER A 58 -0.17 30.72 5.33
N HIS A 59 -0.25 29.78 6.28
CA HIS A 59 0.30 29.94 7.61
C HIS A 59 1.83 29.95 7.56
N LEU A 60 2.43 29.06 6.77
CA LEU A 60 3.86 29.05 6.51
C LEU A 60 4.33 30.38 5.93
N LEU A 61 3.64 30.90 4.91
CA LEU A 61 3.99 32.19 4.29
C LEU A 61 3.98 33.32 5.32
N ARG A 62 2.97 33.36 6.19
CA ARG A 62 2.87 34.38 7.25
C ARG A 62 4.05 34.31 8.21
N LYS A 63 4.46 33.11 8.64
CA LYS A 63 5.65 32.92 9.48
C LYS A 63 6.91 33.42 8.76
N MET A 64 7.08 33.09 7.48
CA MET A 64 8.22 33.57 6.67
C MET A 64 8.24 35.10 6.56
N ARG A 65 7.09 35.74 6.34
CA ARG A 65 6.98 37.21 6.27
C ARG A 65 7.34 37.89 7.60
N VAL A 66 6.95 37.31 8.74
CA VAL A 66 7.32 37.84 10.06
C VAL A 66 8.83 37.80 10.26
N LEU A 67 9.49 36.69 9.90
CA LEU A 67 10.95 36.57 9.97
C LEU A 67 11.65 37.48 8.95
N ALA A 68 11.06 37.65 7.77
CA ALA A 68 11.57 38.54 6.75
C ALA A 68 11.35 40.03 7.08
N SER A 69 10.44 40.39 7.99
CA SER A 69 10.13 41.80 8.29
C SER A 69 11.31 42.57 8.89
N GLY A 70 12.25 41.87 9.54
CA GLY A 70 13.51 42.45 10.03
C GLY A 70 14.66 42.42 9.01
N THR A 71 14.41 41.91 7.80
CA THR A 71 15.40 41.75 6.74
C THR A 71 14.91 42.41 5.44
N SER A 72 15.78 43.03 4.66
CA SER A 72 15.43 43.61 3.35
C SER A 72 15.27 42.53 2.25
N LEU A 73 14.41 41.53 2.45
CA LEU A 73 14.14 40.47 1.47
C LEU A 73 13.04 40.91 0.50
N ASN A 74 13.24 40.64 -0.79
CA ASN A 74 12.22 40.86 -1.82
C ASN A 74 11.12 39.79 -1.74
N ASP A 75 9.88 40.17 -2.03
CA ASP A 75 8.71 39.29 -2.12
C ASP A 75 8.92 38.17 -3.17
N ASP A 76 9.65 38.43 -4.25
CA ASP A 76 9.99 37.39 -5.25
C ASP A 76 10.88 36.29 -4.65
N PHE A 77 11.87 36.67 -3.85
CA PHE A 77 12.73 35.71 -3.18
C PHE A 77 11.94 34.91 -2.14
N LEU A 78 11.07 35.58 -1.38
CA LEU A 78 10.17 34.96 -0.44
C LEU A 78 9.22 33.97 -1.12
N LYS A 79 8.69 34.33 -2.30
CA LYS A 79 7.86 33.47 -3.15
C LYS A 79 8.61 32.22 -3.57
N THR A 80 9.82 32.35 -4.12
CA THR A 80 10.64 31.20 -4.54
C THR A 80 10.91 30.26 -3.37
N LEU A 81 11.32 30.81 -2.22
CA LEU A 81 11.63 29.99 -1.05
C LEU A 81 10.37 29.31 -0.50
N TRP A 82 9.25 30.03 -0.43
CA TRP A 82 7.98 29.47 0.03
C TRP A 82 7.51 28.33 -0.87
N LEU A 83 7.55 28.52 -2.21
CA LEU A 83 7.22 27.46 -3.17
C LEU A 83 8.09 26.21 -2.96
N GLN A 84 9.41 26.37 -2.77
CA GLN A 84 10.33 25.25 -2.53
C GLN A 84 9.98 24.41 -1.28
N ARG A 85 9.20 24.94 -0.34
CA ARG A 85 8.77 24.25 0.88
C ARG A 85 7.43 23.54 0.74
N LEU A 86 6.71 23.76 -0.35
CA LEU A 86 5.42 23.11 -0.59
C LEU A 86 5.61 21.72 -1.24
N PRO A 87 4.61 20.82 -1.12
CA PRO A 87 4.56 19.57 -1.89
C PRO A 87 4.59 19.83 -3.41
N SER A 88 5.14 18.87 -4.17
CA SER A 88 5.32 18.97 -5.63
C SER A 88 4.03 19.25 -6.38
N GLU A 89 2.92 18.69 -5.91
CA GLU A 89 1.60 18.81 -6.50
C GLU A 89 1.17 20.27 -6.49
N ILE A 90 1.32 20.92 -5.33
CA ILE A 90 0.96 22.32 -5.12
C ILE A 90 1.92 23.23 -5.90
N GLN A 91 3.23 22.94 -5.89
CA GLN A 91 4.23 23.71 -6.65
C GLN A 91 3.92 23.74 -8.14
N SER A 92 3.58 22.59 -8.73
CA SER A 92 3.33 22.47 -10.17
C SER A 92 2.18 23.38 -10.62
N ILE A 93 1.10 23.44 -9.84
CA ILE A 93 -0.08 24.24 -10.15
C ILE A 93 0.21 25.73 -9.97
N LEU A 94 0.89 26.11 -8.88
CA LEU A 94 1.17 27.52 -8.57
C LEU A 94 2.26 28.13 -9.43
N SER A 95 3.15 27.32 -10.02
CA SER A 95 4.29 27.81 -10.82
C SER A 95 3.88 28.65 -12.03
N VAL A 96 2.68 28.42 -12.57
CA VAL A 96 2.13 29.10 -13.74
C VAL A 96 1.37 30.39 -13.37
N SER A 97 1.06 30.57 -12.08
CA SER A 97 0.22 31.67 -11.60
C SER A 97 1.00 32.99 -11.43
N LEU A 98 0.49 34.05 -12.05
CA LEU A 98 1.01 35.43 -11.98
C LEU A 98 0.38 36.26 -10.85
N GLU A 99 -0.29 35.61 -9.91
CA GLU A 99 -0.96 36.28 -8.79
C GLU A 99 0.02 36.79 -7.74
N THR A 100 -0.49 37.68 -6.87
CA THR A 100 0.24 38.14 -5.69
C THR A 100 0.51 36.99 -4.73
N LEU A 101 1.62 37.09 -3.98
CA LEU A 101 2.05 36.06 -3.03
C LEU A 101 0.96 35.68 -2.01
N GLU A 102 0.13 36.66 -1.62
CA GLU A 102 -0.96 36.44 -0.68
C GLU A 102 -2.16 35.69 -1.29
N ASN A 103 -2.43 35.91 -2.58
CA ASN A 103 -3.46 35.15 -3.30
C ASN A 103 -2.97 33.72 -3.60
N LEU A 104 -1.69 33.56 -3.95
CA LEU A 104 -1.07 32.25 -4.13
C LEU A 104 -1.16 31.40 -2.86
N ALA A 105 -0.93 32.00 -1.70
CA ALA A 105 -1.10 31.32 -0.42
C ALA A 105 -2.54 30.81 -0.19
N LYS A 106 -3.54 31.62 -0.52
CA LYS A 106 -4.95 31.20 -0.42
C LYS A 106 -5.30 30.10 -1.43
N LEU A 107 -4.71 30.16 -2.62
CA LEU A 107 -4.89 29.14 -3.65
C LEU A 107 -4.23 27.83 -3.22
N ALA A 108 -3.02 27.89 -2.67
CA ALA A 108 -2.30 26.75 -2.12
C ALA A 108 -3.10 26.03 -1.03
N ASP A 109 -3.74 26.78 -0.11
CA ASP A 109 -4.61 26.19 0.92
C ASP A 109 -5.76 25.39 0.30
N LYS A 110 -6.40 25.93 -0.74
CA LYS A 110 -7.49 25.23 -1.44
C LYS A 110 -6.99 23.96 -2.14
N ILE A 111 -5.82 24.00 -2.77
CA ILE A 111 -5.22 22.81 -3.40
C ILE A 111 -4.91 21.76 -2.33
N ALA A 112 -4.35 22.17 -1.19
CA ALA A 112 -4.03 21.27 -0.09
C ALA A 112 -5.29 20.57 0.46
N GLU A 113 -6.41 21.29 0.56
CA GLU A 113 -7.70 20.70 0.98
C GLU A 113 -8.24 19.68 -0.04
N VAL A 114 -8.09 19.94 -1.35
CA VAL A 114 -8.51 19.01 -2.41
C VAL A 114 -7.63 17.76 -2.49
N GLY A 115 -6.32 17.90 -2.26
CA GLY A 115 -5.36 16.78 -2.27
C GLY A 115 -5.50 15.83 -1.07
N THR A 116 -6.18 16.26 0.00
CA THR A 116 -6.49 15.39 1.15
C THR A 116 -7.69 14.47 0.95
N ASP A 117 -8.43 14.61 -0.16
CA ASP A 117 -9.58 13.77 -0.44
C ASP A 117 -9.13 12.37 -0.89
N PRO A 118 -9.39 11.28 -0.13
CA PRO A 118 -8.88 9.94 -0.44
C PRO A 118 -9.35 9.40 -1.80
N PHE A 119 -10.38 10.01 -2.40
CA PHE A 119 -10.96 9.60 -3.68
C PHE A 119 -10.21 10.12 -4.90
N LEU A 120 -9.31 11.11 -4.76
CA LEU A 120 -8.55 11.70 -5.88
C LEU A 120 -7.06 11.33 -5.87
N ASN A 121 -6.62 10.59 -4.86
CA ASN A 121 -5.30 9.98 -4.84
C ASN A 121 -5.26 8.81 -5.83
N VAL A 122 -5.11 9.12 -7.11
CA VAL A 122 -4.51 8.20 -8.07
C VAL A 122 -3.10 7.95 -7.56
N SER A 123 -2.98 6.94 -6.68
CA SER A 123 -1.70 6.38 -6.30
C SER A 123 -0.98 6.04 -7.60
N VAL A 124 0.13 6.72 -7.84
CA VAL A 124 1.11 6.30 -8.83
C VAL A 124 1.42 4.85 -8.49
N MET A 125 0.98 3.96 -9.37
CA MET A 125 1.04 2.52 -9.20
C MET A 125 2.53 2.12 -9.14
N ASP A 126 3.03 1.91 -7.92
CA ASP A 126 4.29 1.19 -7.71
C ASP A 126 4.10 -0.23 -8.28
N LYS A 127 4.90 -0.55 -9.29
CA LYS A 127 5.00 -1.89 -9.85
C LYS A 127 5.74 -2.75 -8.84
N SER A 128 5.06 -3.37 -7.90
CA SER A 128 5.41 -4.74 -7.50
C SER A 128 4.45 -5.38 -6.47
N LYS A 129 4.00 -6.60 -6.81
CA LYS A 129 3.50 -7.69 -5.94
C LYS A 129 2.09 -7.47 -5.36
N SER A 130 1.05 -7.98 -6.02
CA SER A 130 0.53 -9.35 -5.85
C SER A 130 0.23 -9.72 -4.40
N SER A 131 -1.02 -9.52 -3.96
CA SER A 131 -1.93 -10.57 -3.48
C SER A 131 -3.17 -9.91 -2.84
N ASN A 132 -4.37 -10.25 -3.36
CA ASN A 132 -5.63 -10.03 -2.64
C ASN A 132 -5.75 -11.10 -1.53
N PRO A 133 -6.57 -10.84 -0.49
CA PRO A 133 -7.91 -11.43 -0.55
C PRO A 133 -9.04 -10.48 -0.12
N ALA A 134 -10.20 -10.78 -0.70
CA ALA A 134 -11.47 -10.06 -0.61
C ALA A 134 -12.23 -10.29 0.71
N LEU A 135 -13.12 -9.36 1.06
CA LEU A 135 -14.44 -9.58 1.70
C LEU A 135 -15.30 -8.27 1.63
N PRO A 136 -16.63 -8.28 1.88
CA PRO A 136 -17.61 -7.72 0.94
C PRO A 136 -18.51 -6.64 1.58
N THR A 137 -18.73 -5.53 0.89
CA THR A 137 -19.71 -4.54 1.36
C THR A 137 -20.93 -4.57 0.45
N ASN A 138 -22.02 -5.13 0.98
CA ASN A 138 -23.37 -4.94 0.44
C ASN A 138 -23.81 -3.50 0.77
N HIS A 139 -24.20 -2.70 -0.23
CA HIS A 139 -25.44 -1.91 -0.20
C HIS A 139 -25.70 -1.27 -1.59
N PRO A 140 -26.99 -1.06 -1.94
CA PRO A 140 -27.51 -0.91 -3.29
C PRO A 140 -27.53 0.56 -3.73
N GLU A 141 -27.34 0.80 -5.03
CA GLU A 141 -27.86 1.90 -5.87
C GLU A 141 -27.00 1.89 -7.15
N ASP A 142 -27.08 0.82 -7.95
CA ASP A 142 -26.35 0.75 -9.24
C ASP A 142 -27.33 0.96 -10.40
N LEU A 143 -27.36 2.21 -10.88
CA LEU A 143 -27.59 2.45 -12.30
C LEU A 143 -26.56 1.58 -13.05
N PRO A 144 -26.95 0.69 -13.99
CA PRO A 144 -26.02 -0.19 -14.66
C PRO A 144 -24.95 0.63 -15.39
N ASN A 145 -23.76 0.74 -14.80
CA ASN A 145 -22.63 1.36 -15.46
C ASN A 145 -22.25 0.47 -16.66
N PRO A 146 -22.34 0.96 -17.91
CA PRO A 146 -22.14 0.13 -19.10
C PRO A 146 -20.77 -0.57 -19.12
N LEU A 147 -19.77 0.03 -18.47
CA LEU A 147 -18.44 -0.56 -18.29
C LEU A 147 -18.46 -1.79 -17.36
N HIS A 148 -19.32 -1.79 -16.33
CA HIS A 148 -19.44 -2.94 -15.42
C HIS A 148 -20.05 -4.14 -16.14
N GLN A 149 -21.01 -3.89 -17.04
CA GLN A 149 -21.61 -4.93 -17.88
C GLN A 149 -20.60 -5.52 -18.86
N GLU A 150 -19.73 -4.69 -19.43
CA GLU A 150 -18.65 -5.14 -20.32
C GLU A 150 -17.60 -5.99 -19.57
N VAL A 151 -17.22 -5.60 -18.34
CA VAL A 151 -16.31 -6.39 -17.50
C VAL A 151 -16.92 -7.74 -17.10
N VAL A 152 -18.22 -7.79 -16.80
CA VAL A 152 -18.93 -9.06 -16.52
C VAL A 152 -18.97 -9.95 -17.77
N ALA A 153 -19.27 -9.38 -18.94
CA ALA A 153 -19.28 -10.13 -20.20
C ALA A 153 -17.88 -10.68 -20.55
N LEU A 154 -16.83 -9.88 -20.36
CA LEU A 154 -15.45 -10.31 -20.57
C LEU A 154 -15.04 -11.43 -19.60
N ARG A 155 -15.42 -11.34 -18.32
CA ARG A 155 -15.21 -12.41 -17.33
C ARG A 155 -15.87 -13.73 -17.76
N GLN A 156 -17.12 -13.66 -18.21
CA GLN A 156 -17.84 -14.84 -18.70
C GLN A 156 -17.17 -15.46 -19.94
N GLN A 157 -16.66 -14.63 -20.86
CA GLN A 157 -15.93 -15.12 -22.02
C GLN A 157 -14.61 -15.80 -21.62
N VAL A 158 -13.88 -15.26 -20.65
CA VAL A 158 -12.64 -15.86 -20.12
C VAL A 158 -12.93 -17.20 -19.43
N ASP A 159 -14.00 -17.29 -18.62
CA ASP A 159 -14.39 -18.53 -17.96
C ASP A 159 -14.80 -19.61 -18.96
N ALA A 160 -15.58 -19.25 -19.99
CA ALA A 160 -15.97 -20.16 -21.06
C ALA A 160 -14.75 -20.65 -21.87
N LEU A 161 -13.77 -19.77 -22.13
CA LEU A 161 -12.54 -20.12 -22.82
C LEU A 161 -11.68 -21.07 -21.96
N SER A 162 -11.57 -20.79 -20.66
CA SER A 162 -10.83 -21.60 -19.68
C SER A 162 -11.43 -23.01 -19.55
N GLN A 163 -12.77 -23.13 -19.49
CA GLN A 163 -13.45 -24.42 -19.48
C GLN A 163 -13.23 -25.22 -20.77
N LYS A 164 -13.26 -24.56 -21.94
CA LYS A 164 -12.93 -25.21 -23.22
C LYS A 164 -11.50 -25.74 -23.22
N PHE A 165 -10.53 -24.95 -22.73
CA PHE A 165 -9.14 -25.37 -22.64
C PHE A 165 -8.95 -26.56 -21.68
N GLN A 166 -9.63 -26.56 -20.54
CA GLN A 166 -9.61 -27.69 -19.60
C GLN A 166 -10.14 -28.98 -20.24
N ARG A 167 -11.26 -28.91 -20.99
CA ARG A 167 -11.80 -30.07 -21.72
C ARG A 167 -10.86 -30.59 -22.81
N PHE A 168 -10.16 -29.69 -23.51
CA PHE A 168 -9.14 -30.09 -24.48
C PHE A 168 -7.88 -30.69 -23.82
N SER A 169 -7.50 -30.20 -22.62
CA SER A 169 -6.35 -30.71 -21.88
C SER A 169 -6.59 -32.06 -21.19
N GLY A 170 -7.85 -32.38 -20.84
CA GLY A 170 -8.24 -33.65 -20.21
C GLY A 170 -8.10 -34.89 -21.11
N TRP A 171 -8.05 -34.71 -22.43
CA TRP A 171 -7.87 -35.83 -23.38
C TRP A 171 -6.48 -36.47 -23.28
N LYS A 172 -5.44 -35.73 -22.84
CA LYS A 172 -4.07 -36.25 -22.78
C LYS A 172 -3.70 -37.02 -21.51
N SER A 173 -4.60 -37.17 -20.53
CA SER A 173 -4.27 -37.83 -19.23
C SER A 173 -4.90 -39.21 -19.01
N SER A 174 -5.64 -39.79 -19.96
CA SER A 174 -6.32 -41.09 -19.76
C SER A 174 -5.41 -42.30 -20.03
N ASN A 175 -4.15 -42.31 -19.59
CA ASN A 175 -3.32 -43.50 -19.75
C ASN A 175 -2.26 -43.75 -18.68
N ARG A 176 -2.58 -43.58 -17.40
CA ARG A 176 -1.73 -44.09 -16.31
C ARG A 176 -2.55 -44.32 -15.04
N SER A 177 -3.03 -45.56 -14.86
CA SER A 177 -3.11 -46.26 -13.56
C SER A 177 -3.71 -47.67 -13.73
N ARG A 178 -2.89 -48.60 -14.23
CA ARG A 178 -3.03 -50.03 -13.91
C ARG A 178 -1.70 -50.53 -13.35
N THR A 179 -1.37 -50.07 -12.15
CA THR A 179 -0.25 -50.61 -11.38
C THR A 179 -0.66 -51.96 -10.80
N ARG A 180 -0.21 -53.01 -11.49
CA ARG A 180 0.03 -54.33 -10.93
C ARG A 180 1.20 -54.27 -9.93
N SER A 181 1.18 -55.20 -8.96
CA SER A 181 2.28 -55.64 -8.07
C SER A 181 2.56 -54.73 -6.85
N ASN A 182 2.83 -55.18 -5.61
CA ASN A 182 3.40 -56.41 -5.04
C ASN A 182 2.75 -56.66 -3.64
N PHE A 183 2.33 -57.87 -3.25
CA PHE A 183 3.14 -58.97 -2.69
C PHE A 183 4.15 -58.53 -1.61
N SER A 184 3.69 -58.42 -0.37
CA SER A 184 4.56 -58.46 0.81
C SER A 184 4.64 -59.91 1.30
N ARG A 185 5.84 -60.50 1.16
CA ARG A 185 6.22 -61.75 1.80
C ARG A 185 6.41 -61.47 3.29
N ASN A 186 5.69 -62.16 4.16
CA ASN A 186 6.31 -62.63 5.39
C ASN A 186 5.81 -64.03 5.74
N THR A 187 6.68 -64.98 5.43
CA THR A 187 6.60 -66.41 5.75
C THR A 187 7.08 -66.65 7.18
N THR A 188 6.21 -67.21 8.02
CA THR A 188 6.57 -68.16 9.10
C THR A 188 5.43 -69.18 9.15
N ARG A 189 5.65 -70.40 8.62
CA ARG A 189 5.81 -71.68 9.36
C ARG A 189 4.63 -71.93 10.33
N SER A 190 3.79 -72.96 10.24
CA SER A 190 3.85 -74.32 9.67
C SER A 190 2.38 -74.80 9.53
N LEU A 191 1.99 -75.67 8.58
CA LEU A 191 1.99 -77.13 8.76
C LEU A 191 1.46 -77.77 7.45
N GLU A 192 2.28 -78.62 6.86
CA GLU A 192 1.95 -79.92 6.25
C GLU A 192 0.64 -80.09 5.44
N ARG A 193 0.76 -80.23 4.11
CA ARG A 193 0.39 -81.49 3.44
C ARG A 193 0.78 -81.53 1.96
N GLU A 194 1.33 -82.69 1.60
CA GLU A 194 1.69 -83.19 0.27
C GLU A 194 0.63 -83.00 -0.83
N GLY A 195 1.11 -82.87 -2.06
CA GLY A 195 0.44 -83.44 -3.23
C GLY A 195 0.00 -82.45 -4.31
N SER A 196 0.83 -82.30 -5.35
CA SER A 196 0.44 -82.03 -6.74
C SER A 196 -0.71 -81.01 -6.96
N SER A 197 -0.38 -79.71 -6.95
CA SER A 197 -1.31 -78.65 -7.34
C SER A 197 -1.46 -78.59 -8.87
N GLU A 198 -2.21 -79.53 -9.45
CA GLU A 198 -2.72 -79.38 -10.82
C GLU A 198 -3.70 -78.19 -10.88
N ILE A 199 -3.42 -77.26 -11.78
CA ILE A 199 -4.12 -75.97 -11.94
C ILE A 199 -5.57 -76.21 -12.38
N CYS A 200 -6.57 -75.86 -11.56
CA CYS A 200 -7.98 -75.90 -12.00
C CYS A 200 -8.36 -74.65 -12.82
N TYR A 201 -8.65 -74.85 -14.10
CA TYR A 201 -8.96 -73.78 -15.06
C TYR A 201 -10.37 -73.16 -14.92
N HIS A 202 -11.24 -73.75 -14.10
CA HIS A 202 -12.59 -73.22 -13.86
C HIS A 202 -12.59 -71.90 -13.09
N SER A 203 -11.53 -71.56 -12.33
CA SER A 203 -11.45 -70.28 -11.63
C SER A 203 -11.31 -69.07 -12.57
N LYS A 204 -10.75 -69.30 -13.78
CA LYS A 204 -10.49 -68.24 -14.76
C LYS A 204 -11.52 -68.20 -15.89
N PHE A 205 -12.10 -69.34 -16.24
CA PHE A 205 -12.91 -69.48 -17.46
C PHE A 205 -14.32 -70.07 -17.22
N GLY A 206 -14.72 -70.31 -15.96
CA GLY A 206 -16.06 -70.77 -15.61
C GLY A 206 -16.41 -72.16 -16.16
N ARG A 207 -17.70 -72.50 -16.26
CA ARG A 207 -18.21 -73.86 -16.60
C ARG A 207 -17.90 -74.35 -18.03
N HIS A 208 -17.28 -73.51 -18.85
CA HIS A 208 -17.13 -73.75 -20.29
C HIS A 208 -15.78 -74.38 -20.66
N THR A 209 -14.92 -74.70 -19.69
CA THR A 209 -13.61 -75.33 -19.97
C THR A 209 -13.74 -76.83 -20.13
N LYS A 210 -13.26 -77.37 -21.27
CA LYS A 210 -13.23 -78.82 -21.54
C LYS A 210 -11.87 -79.47 -21.22
N ARG A 211 -10.91 -78.71 -20.68
CA ARG A 211 -9.51 -79.13 -20.47
C ARG A 211 -9.06 -79.04 -19.00
N CYS A 212 -9.97 -79.24 -18.05
CA CYS A 212 -9.60 -79.32 -16.64
C CYS A 212 -9.11 -80.73 -16.30
N ARG A 213 -7.95 -80.85 -15.65
CA ARG A 213 -7.41 -82.11 -15.11
C ARG A 213 -7.68 -82.21 -13.60
N SER A 214 -7.73 -83.43 -13.10
CA SER A 214 -8.11 -83.77 -11.72
C SER A 214 -6.89 -83.66 -10.79
N PRO A 215 -7.04 -83.12 -9.57
CA PRO A 215 -8.30 -82.97 -8.83
C PRO A 215 -8.89 -81.56 -8.91
N CYS A 216 -10.00 -81.38 -9.63
CA CYS A 216 -10.80 -80.15 -9.56
C CYS A 216 -12.18 -80.41 -8.93
N ARG A 217 -12.52 -79.63 -7.89
CA ARG A 217 -13.80 -79.68 -7.16
C ARG A 217 -15.05 -79.35 -7.99
N TYR A 218 -14.90 -78.99 -9.26
CA TYR A 218 -16.01 -78.54 -10.11
C TYR A 218 -16.78 -79.68 -10.81
N GLY A 219 -16.30 -80.93 -10.73
CA GLY A 219 -16.86 -82.03 -11.52
C GLY A 219 -17.48 -83.16 -10.71
N LYS A 220 -18.81 -83.26 -10.71
CA LYS A 220 -19.61 -84.40 -11.23
C LYS A 220 -21.08 -84.28 -10.77
N ASN A 221 -21.96 -83.96 -11.72
CA ASN A 221 -23.35 -84.44 -11.78
C ASN A 221 -23.77 -84.37 -13.26
N LYS A 222 -23.48 -85.45 -14.00
CA LYS A 222 -24.33 -85.98 -15.07
C LYS A 222 -24.96 -87.22 -14.43
N GLU A 223 -26.27 -87.46 -14.48
CA GLU A 223 -27.05 -87.82 -15.66
C GLU A 223 -28.54 -87.84 -15.27
N ASN A 224 -29.41 -87.23 -16.06
CA ASN A 224 -30.53 -87.88 -16.75
C ASN A 224 -31.09 -86.95 -17.82
#